data_AF-A0A0L6W4X1-F1
#
_entry.id   AF-A0A0L6W4X1-F1
#
_cell.length_a   1.000
_cell.length_b   1.000
_cell.length_c   1.000
_cell.angle_alpha   90.00
_cell.angle_beta   90.00
_cell.angle_gamma   90.00
#
_symmetry.space_group_name_H-M   'P 1'
#
loop_
_entity.id
_entity.type
_entity.pdbx_description
1 polymer ?
#
loop_
_entity_poly.entity_id
_entity_poly.type
_entity_poly.pdbx_seq_one_letter_code
_entity_poly.pdbx_strand_id
1 'polypeptide(L)'
;MYFHPYHPGFYPGYSYPYSPMGENPSQIIACTDPIVQHGMKELKARVPIRHVLREVAAAAYLAGMGYAPTEAIAAVERWEEMGYFPPARR
;
A
#
# COMPACT_ATOMS: atom_id res chain seq x y z
N MET A 1 -3.19 15.04 24.35
CA MET A 1 -3.08 14.27 23.09
C MET A 1 -2.75 15.26 21.99
N TYR A 2 -1.51 15.29 21.52
CA TYR A 2 -1.09 16.24 20.49
C TYR A 2 -1.35 15.66 19.10
N PHE A 3 -2.37 16.20 18.42
CA PHE A 3 -2.55 16.03 16.98
C PHE A 3 -1.28 16.49 16.26
N HIS A 4 -0.56 15.56 15.65
CA HIS A 4 0.54 15.88 14.76
C HIS A 4 -0.05 16.14 13.37
N PRO A 5 0.02 17.36 12.83
CA PRO A 5 -0.31 17.59 11.44
C PRO A 5 0.64 16.75 10.58
N TYR A 6 0.08 15.98 9.64
CA TYR A 6 0.84 15.23 8.66
C TYR A 6 1.74 16.19 7.89
N HIS A 7 3.04 16.16 8.18
CA HIS A 7 4.08 16.79 7.38
C HIS A 7 4.54 15.78 6.34
N PRO A 8 4.28 16.01 5.04
CA PRO A 8 4.78 15.12 4.00
C PRO A 8 6.24 15.48 3.73
N GLY A 9 7.11 14.49 3.87
CA GLY A 9 8.51 14.58 3.50
C GLY A 9 9.42 14.87 4.69
N PHE A 10 10.10 13.82 5.14
CA PHE A 10 11.56 13.75 5.32
C PHE A 10 11.87 12.55 6.23
N TYR A 11 11.94 11.36 5.63
CA TYR A 11 12.68 10.24 6.21
C TYR A 11 14.08 10.21 5.60
N PRO A 12 15.16 10.25 6.40
CA PRO A 12 16.52 10.24 5.87
C PRO A 12 16.87 8.82 5.43
N GLY A 13 17.06 8.62 4.12
CA GLY A 13 17.69 7.40 3.60
C GLY A 13 17.14 6.87 2.28
N TYR A 14 15.91 7.22 1.89
CA TYR A 14 15.31 6.78 0.62
C TYR A 14 14.54 7.92 -0.02
N SER A 15 15.25 8.79 -0.75
CA SER A 15 14.66 9.82 -1.58
C SER A 15 14.03 9.18 -2.82
N TYR A 16 12.85 8.60 -2.68
CA TYR A 16 11.96 8.48 -3.83
C TYR A 16 11.43 9.88 -4.12
N PRO A 17 11.71 10.47 -5.29
CA PRO A 17 11.14 11.76 -5.65
C PRO A 17 9.61 11.60 -5.62
N TYR A 18 8.98 12.30 -4.67
CA TYR A 18 7.55 12.42 -4.56
C TYR A 18 7.05 13.13 -5.83
N SER A 19 6.73 12.35 -6.84
CA SER A 19 6.01 12.79 -8.01
C SER A 19 4.60 12.25 -7.84
N PRO A 20 3.54 13.07 -7.98
CA PRO A 20 2.21 12.52 -8.23
C PRO A 20 2.38 11.51 -9.36
N MET A 21 1.87 10.28 -9.18
CA MET A 21 2.03 9.18 -10.15
C MET A 21 1.97 9.76 -11.56
N GLY A 22 3.13 9.85 -12.22
CA GLY A 22 3.21 10.53 -13.50
C GLY A 22 2.30 9.83 -14.50
N GLU A 23 1.85 10.52 -15.54
CA GLU A 23 1.10 9.91 -16.64
C GLU A 23 1.87 8.78 -17.37
N ASN A 24 3.16 8.58 -17.02
CA ASN A 24 4.02 7.54 -17.55
C ASN A 24 3.65 6.15 -16.96
N PRO A 25 3.14 5.20 -17.77
CA PRO A 25 2.75 3.87 -17.30
C PRO A 25 3.88 3.11 -16.61
N SER A 26 5.13 3.26 -17.03
CA SER A 26 6.27 2.57 -16.42
C SER A 26 6.53 3.01 -14.99
N GLN A 27 6.29 4.29 -14.68
CA GLN A 27 6.41 4.81 -13.32
C GLN A 27 5.27 4.30 -12.43
N ILE A 28 4.05 4.20 -12.97
CA ILE A 28 2.90 3.63 -12.28
C ILE A 28 3.20 2.17 -11.92
N ILE A 29 3.65 1.37 -12.89
CA ILE A 29 4.01 -0.04 -12.67
C ILE A 29 5.11 -0.17 -11.62
N ALA A 30 6.19 0.62 -11.72
CA ALA A 30 7.28 0.60 -10.73
C ALA A 30 6.81 0.98 -9.32
N CYS A 31 5.91 1.96 -9.19
CA CYS A 31 5.33 2.36 -7.91
C CYS A 31 4.45 1.26 -7.30
N THR A 32 3.67 0.55 -8.14
CA THR A 32 2.79 -0.53 -7.68
C THR A 32 3.49 -1.87 -7.45
N ASP A 33 4.72 -2.07 -7.95
CA ASP A 33 5.40 -3.36 -7.87
C ASP A 33 5.54 -3.89 -6.43
N PRO A 34 5.94 -3.09 -5.41
CA PRO A 34 6.00 -3.59 -4.02
C PRO A 34 4.65 -4.09 -3.49
N ILE A 35 3.54 -3.47 -3.92
CA ILE A 35 2.16 -3.82 -3.53
C ILE A 35 1.76 -5.15 -4.18
N VAL A 36 2.06 -5.33 -5.46
CA VAL A 36 1.81 -6.58 -6.18
C VAL A 36 2.65 -7.71 -5.59
N GLN A 37 3.93 -7.47 -5.30
CA GLN A 37 4.82 -8.44 -4.67
C GLN A 37 4.32 -8.86 -3.27
N HIS A 38 3.76 -7.93 -2.50
CA HIS A 38 3.11 -8.24 -1.23
C HIS A 38 1.91 -9.18 -1.43
N GLY A 39 0.96 -8.82 -2.29
CA GLY A 39 -0.20 -9.68 -2.57
C GLY A 39 0.20 -11.07 -3.11
N MET A 40 1.25 -11.16 -3.92
CA MET A 40 1.79 -12.46 -4.37
C MET A 40 2.31 -13.32 -3.22
N LYS A 41 2.89 -12.73 -2.16
CA LYS A 41 3.31 -13.46 -0.96
C LYS A 41 2.10 -14.00 -0.20
N GLU A 42 1.03 -13.23 -0.09
CA GLU A 42 -0.21 -13.65 0.58
C GLU A 42 -0.94 -14.77 -0.16
N LEU A 43 -1.00 -14.68 -1.50
CA LEU A 43 -1.54 -15.76 -2.32
C LEU A 43 -0.75 -17.06 -2.12
N LYS A 44 0.59 -16.98 -2.03
CA LYS A 44 1.44 -18.14 -1.68
C LYS A 44 1.16 -18.67 -0.27
N ALA A 45 0.80 -17.80 0.65
CA ALA A 45 0.35 -18.14 2.01
C ALA A 45 -1.11 -18.64 2.07
N ARG A 46 -1.77 -18.83 0.92
CA ARG A 46 -3.16 -19.30 0.78
C ARG A 46 -4.21 -18.34 1.33
N VAL A 47 -3.91 -17.05 1.42
CA VAL A 47 -4.91 -16.02 1.68
C VAL A 47 -5.95 -16.02 0.53
N PRO A 48 -7.26 -15.95 0.81
CA PRO A 48 -8.27 -15.98 -0.24
C PRO A 48 -8.04 -14.91 -1.31
N ILE A 49 -8.06 -15.30 -2.59
CA ILE A 49 -7.72 -14.41 -3.71
C ILE A 49 -8.51 -13.10 -3.71
N ARG A 50 -9.79 -13.16 -3.35
CA ARG A 50 -10.66 -11.98 -3.28
C ARG A 50 -10.25 -11.01 -2.18
N HIS A 51 -9.69 -11.50 -1.09
CA HIS A 51 -9.15 -10.68 0.00
C HIS A 51 -7.91 -9.95 -0.50
N VAL A 52 -6.91 -10.69 -0.99
CA VAL A 52 -5.65 -10.11 -1.53
C VAL A 52 -5.91 -9.08 -2.63
N LEU A 53 -6.81 -9.36 -3.58
CA LEU A 53 -7.09 -8.40 -4.67
C LEU A 53 -7.68 -7.08 -4.16
N ARG A 54 -8.43 -7.10 -3.06
CA ARG A 54 -8.95 -5.87 -2.46
C ARG A 54 -7.86 -5.09 -1.74
N GLU A 55 -6.95 -5.79 -1.08
CA GLU A 55 -5.83 -5.16 -0.38
C GLU A 55 -4.87 -4.52 -1.38
N VAL A 56 -4.53 -5.22 -2.45
CA VAL A 56 -3.73 -4.69 -3.56
C VAL A 56 -4.38 -3.45 -4.17
N ALA A 57 -5.70 -3.49 -4.43
CA ALA A 57 -6.42 -2.34 -5.00
C ALA A 57 -6.45 -1.15 -4.04
N ALA A 58 -6.69 -1.39 -2.75
CA ALA A 58 -6.70 -0.36 -1.72
C ALA A 58 -5.32 0.29 -1.53
N ALA A 59 -4.26 -0.52 -1.44
CA ALA A 59 -2.91 -0.03 -1.30
C ALA A 59 -2.47 0.74 -2.55
N ALA A 60 -2.81 0.27 -3.75
CA ALA A 60 -2.52 1.00 -4.99
C ALA A 60 -3.24 2.35 -5.05
N TYR A 61 -4.47 2.44 -4.55
CA TYR A 61 -5.20 3.71 -4.42
C TYR A 61 -4.49 4.68 -3.47
N LEU A 62 -4.06 4.21 -2.28
CA LEU A 62 -3.28 5.03 -1.35
C LEU A 62 -1.95 5.48 -1.98
N ALA A 63 -1.25 4.61 -2.69
CA ALA A 63 -0.03 4.98 -3.40
C ALA A 63 -0.29 6.07 -4.46
N GLY A 64 -1.40 5.97 -5.19
CA GLY A 64 -1.85 7.01 -6.13
C GLY A 64 -2.19 8.35 -5.45
N MET A 65 -2.57 8.33 -4.18
CA MET A 65 -2.78 9.54 -3.36
C MET A 65 -1.48 10.10 -2.75
N GLY A 66 -0.33 9.48 -3.02
CA GLY A 66 0.98 9.96 -2.57
C GLY A 66 1.58 9.22 -1.37
N TYR A 67 0.94 8.16 -0.88
CA TYR A 67 1.55 7.31 0.16
C TYR A 67 2.73 6.52 -0.43
N ALA A 68 3.79 6.30 0.33
CA ALA A 68 4.82 5.37 -0.12
C ALA A 68 4.22 3.95 -0.22
N PRO A 69 4.61 3.09 -1.18
CA PRO A 69 4.01 1.77 -1.36
C PRO A 69 4.02 0.90 -0.09
N THR A 70 5.09 0.97 0.71
CA THR A 70 5.20 0.27 1.99
C THR A 70 4.26 0.82 3.06
N GLU A 71 4.02 2.14 3.08
CA GLU A 71 3.08 2.77 4.00
C GLU A 71 1.63 2.44 3.62
N ALA A 72 1.35 2.39 2.31
CA ALA A 72 0.06 1.98 1.77
C ALA A 72 -0.28 0.53 2.15
N ILE A 73 0.68 -0.40 2.01
CA ILE A 73 0.52 -1.79 2.47
C ILE A 73 0.21 -1.82 3.98
N ALA A 74 1.05 -1.20 4.81
CA ALA A 74 0.88 -1.22 6.26
C ALA A 74 -0.43 -0.55 6.72
N ALA A 75 -0.93 0.44 5.99
CA ALA A 75 -2.22 1.05 6.26
C ALA A 75 -3.37 0.06 6.01
N VAL A 76 -3.32 -0.69 4.89
CA VAL A 76 -4.32 -1.69 4.54
C VAL A 76 -4.28 -2.89 5.50
N GLU A 77 -3.10 -3.37 5.89
CA GLU A 77 -2.97 -4.44 6.90
C GLU A 77 -3.66 -4.02 8.23
N ARG A 78 -3.47 -2.77 8.67
CA ARG A 78 -4.16 -2.24 9.86
C ARG A 78 -5.68 -2.16 9.68
N TRP A 79 -6.18 -2.00 8.46
CA TRP A 79 -7.62 -2.01 8.20
C TRP A 79 -8.23 -3.40 8.44
N GLU A 80 -7.46 -4.46 8.22
CA GLU A 80 -7.83 -5.83 8.60
C GLU A 80 -7.93 -5.98 10.13
N GLU A 81 -6.93 -5.48 10.87
CA GLU A 81 -6.93 -5.49 12.33
C GLU A 81 -8.11 -4.70 12.94
N MET A 82 -8.51 -3.61 12.27
CA MET A 82 -9.68 -2.80 12.64
C MET A 82 -11.03 -3.40 12.19
N GLY A 83 -11.02 -4.51 11.44
CA GLY A 83 -12.23 -5.21 10.99
C GLY A 83 -12.91 -4.62 9.74
N TYR A 84 -12.25 -3.70 9.01
CA TYR A 84 -12.74 -3.18 7.73
C TYR A 84 -12.55 -4.20 6.59
N PHE A 85 -11.59 -5.11 6.74
CA PHE A 85 -11.45 -6.28 5.91
C PHE A 85 -11.92 -7.51 6.72
N PRO A 86 -12.80 -8.35 6.16
CA PRO A 86 -13.07 -9.64 6.78
C PRO A 86 -11.74 -10.41 6.86
N PRO A 87 -11.37 -10.96 8.02
CA PRO A 87 -10.06 -11.55 8.21
C PRO A 87 -9.81 -12.62 7.16
N ALA A 88 -8.59 -12.67 6.65
CA ALA A 88 -8.09 -13.75 5.84
C ALA A 88 -8.31 -15.06 6.61
N ARG A 89 -9.40 -15.77 6.32
CA ARG A 89 -9.66 -17.07 6.96
C ARG A 89 -8.49 -17.99 6.63
N ARG A 90 -7.66 -18.28 7.64
CA ARG A 90 -6.58 -19.27 7.60
C ARG A 90 -7.14 -20.67 7.81
#